data_AF-A0A327KZM1-F1
#
_entry.id   AF-A0A327KZM1-F1
#
_cell.length_a   1.000
_cell.length_b   1.000
_cell.length_c   1.000
_cell.angle_alpha   90.00
_cell.angle_beta   90.00
_cell.angle_gamma   90.00
#
_symmetry.space_group_name_H-M   'P 1'
#
loop_
_entity.id
_entity.type
_entity.pdbx_description
1 polymer ?
#
loop_
_entity_poly.entity_id
_entity_poly.type
_entity_poly.pdbx_seq_one_letter_code
_entity_poly.pdbx_strand_id
1 'polypeptide(L)'
;MTIAILDANGIITDVNQGWRDFGAANGLVWSHAGLGENYLRHCTPEQSDRLRELIAGRRYDLSCLYPCHNIDRARWMVVVAVPLTFEPPTGLLLMHFDITTMMPPGAAAVRLEALPGDSHRKAVALARIVEQATLGAVALERMRHAAPRERPARSSPAHR
;
A
#
# COMPACT_ATOMS: atom_id res chain seq x y z
N MET A 1 2.14 10.65 -3.07
CA MET A 1 1.73 9.33 -2.53
C MET A 1 0.22 9.22 -2.65
N THR A 2 -0.28 8.08 -3.12
CA THR A 2 -1.71 7.78 -3.16
C THR A 2 -2.02 6.71 -2.12
N ILE A 3 -3.20 6.78 -1.51
CA ILE A 3 -3.65 5.80 -0.50
C ILE A 3 -5.07 5.37 -0.84
N ALA A 4 -5.32 4.06 -0.75
CA ALA A 4 -6.66 3.48 -0.75
C ALA A 4 -6.80 2.47 0.38
N ILE A 5 -7.98 2.43 0.99
CA ILE A 5 -8.39 1.40 1.95
C ILE A 5 -9.33 0.44 1.22
N LEU A 6 -9.04 -0.85 1.33
CA LEU A 6 -9.88 -1.93 0.84
C LEU A 6 -10.54 -2.65 2.01
N ASP A 7 -11.78 -3.11 1.84
CA ASP A 7 -12.37 -4.11 2.73
C ASP A 7 -11.82 -5.53 2.45
N ALA A 8 -12.28 -6.53 3.20
CA ALA A 8 -11.86 -7.92 3.05
C ALA A 8 -12.30 -8.59 1.73
N ASN A 9 -13.18 -7.95 0.94
CA ASN A 9 -13.56 -8.41 -0.40
C ASN A 9 -12.77 -7.71 -1.51
N GLY A 10 -11.89 -6.75 -1.15
CA GLY A 10 -11.13 -5.94 -2.08
C GLY A 10 -11.88 -4.71 -2.60
N ILE A 11 -13.01 -4.33 -1.97
CA ILE A 11 -13.78 -3.13 -2.31
C ILE A 11 -13.09 -1.90 -1.73
N ILE A 12 -12.90 -0.87 -2.55
CA ILE A 12 -12.34 0.41 -2.10
C ILE A 12 -13.37 1.12 -1.22
N THR A 13 -13.06 1.28 0.07
CA THR A 13 -13.93 1.93 1.05
C THR A 13 -13.54 3.37 1.34
N ASP A 14 -12.26 3.72 1.18
CA ASP A 14 -11.77 5.08 1.36
C ASP A 14 -10.51 5.35 0.54
N VAL A 15 -10.27 6.63 0.20
CA VAL A 15 -9.11 7.09 -0.56
C VAL A 15 -8.67 8.48 -0.11
N ASN A 16 -7.36 8.74 -0.13
CA ASN A 16 -6.83 10.07 0.18
C ASN A 16 -6.94 11.04 -1.02
N GLN A 17 -6.67 12.33 -0.78
CA GLN A 17 -6.68 13.34 -1.84
C GLN A 17 -5.68 13.02 -2.97
N GLY A 18 -4.50 12.50 -2.63
CA GLY A 18 -3.49 12.12 -3.61
C GLY A 18 -3.98 11.07 -4.62
N TRP A 19 -4.80 10.10 -4.17
CA TRP A 19 -5.45 9.13 -5.06
C TRP A 19 -6.43 9.80 -6.01
N ARG A 20 -7.26 10.72 -5.49
CA ARG A 20 -8.25 11.46 -6.31
C ARG A 20 -7.55 12.29 -7.38
N ASP A 21 -6.52 13.03 -6.99
CA ASP A 21 -5.73 13.87 -7.89
C ASP A 21 -5.02 13.02 -8.95
N PHE A 22 -4.42 11.91 -8.53
CA PHE A 22 -3.76 10.97 -9.45
C PHE A 22 -4.77 10.36 -10.43
N GLY A 23 -5.95 9.94 -9.95
CA GLY A 23 -7.01 9.42 -10.79
C GLY A 23 -7.47 10.44 -11.83
N ALA A 24 -7.77 11.67 -11.41
CA ALA A 24 -8.19 12.75 -12.30
C ALA A 24 -7.12 13.10 -13.35
N ALA A 25 -5.85 13.15 -12.95
CA ALA A 25 -4.74 13.49 -13.85
C ALA A 25 -4.38 12.37 -14.85
N ASN A 26 -4.78 11.12 -14.59
CA ASN A 26 -4.45 9.96 -15.43
C ASN A 26 -5.67 9.29 -16.06
N GLY A 27 -6.83 9.95 -16.05
CA GLY A 27 -8.04 9.48 -16.72
C GLY A 27 -8.67 8.25 -16.06
N LEU A 28 -8.59 8.14 -14.73
CA LEU A 28 -9.33 7.12 -13.99
C LEU A 28 -10.83 7.32 -14.24
N VAL A 29 -11.44 6.39 -14.97
CA VAL A 29 -12.84 6.47 -15.42
C VAL A 29 -13.83 6.03 -14.33
N TRP A 30 -13.34 5.72 -13.13
CA TRP A 30 -14.19 5.24 -12.05
C TRP A 30 -14.96 6.39 -11.41
N SER A 31 -16.27 6.20 -11.27
CA SER A 31 -17.11 7.12 -10.53
C SER A 31 -16.61 7.28 -9.09
N HIS A 32 -16.74 8.49 -8.52
CA HIS A 32 -16.33 8.77 -7.13
C HIS A 32 -14.88 8.37 -6.77
N ALA A 33 -13.96 8.39 -7.74
CA ALA A 33 -12.57 7.95 -7.59
C ALA A 33 -12.39 6.46 -7.23
N GLY A 34 -13.38 5.62 -7.55
CA GLY A 34 -13.33 4.18 -7.31
C GLY A 34 -13.99 3.70 -6.03
N LEU A 35 -14.59 4.58 -5.23
CA LEU A 35 -15.31 4.13 -4.03
C LEU A 35 -16.42 3.15 -4.39
N GLY A 36 -16.44 1.99 -3.73
CA GLY A 36 -17.36 0.89 -4.03
C GLY A 36 -16.89 -0.06 -5.14
N GLU A 37 -15.82 0.28 -5.89
CA GLU A 37 -15.25 -0.62 -6.89
C GLU A 37 -14.37 -1.69 -6.27
N ASN A 38 -14.33 -2.87 -6.89
CA ASN A 38 -13.44 -3.93 -6.47
C ASN A 38 -12.06 -3.75 -7.13
N TYR A 39 -11.09 -3.27 -6.35
CA TYR A 39 -9.73 -3.01 -6.83
C TYR A 39 -9.09 -4.25 -7.47
N LEU A 40 -9.36 -5.44 -6.93
CA LEU A 40 -8.78 -6.70 -7.41
C LEU A 40 -9.19 -7.03 -8.84
N ARG A 41 -10.34 -6.53 -9.33
CA ARG A 41 -10.77 -6.70 -10.72
C ARG A 41 -9.90 -5.98 -11.74
N HIS A 42 -9.10 -5.02 -11.28
CA HIS A 42 -8.21 -4.21 -12.11
C HIS A 42 -6.74 -4.63 -11.98
N CYS A 43 -6.46 -5.58 -11.09
CA CYS A 43 -5.17 -6.21 -10.96
C CYS A 43 -4.98 -7.31 -12.02
N THR A 44 -3.72 -7.64 -12.32
CA THR A 44 -3.44 -8.92 -13.00
C THR A 44 -3.87 -10.09 -12.12
N PRO A 45 -4.14 -11.29 -12.68
CA PRO A 45 -4.49 -12.46 -11.88
C PRO A 45 -3.48 -12.73 -10.76
N GLU A 46 -2.19 -12.67 -11.06
CA GLU A 46 -1.11 -12.86 -10.07
C GLU A 46 -1.16 -11.83 -8.94
N GLN A 47 -1.33 -10.54 -9.25
CA GLN A 47 -1.46 -9.48 -8.25
C GLN A 47 -2.69 -9.68 -7.39
N SER A 48 -3.82 -10.01 -8.01
CA SER A 48 -5.08 -10.27 -7.32
C SER A 48 -4.95 -11.45 -6.35
N ASP A 49 -4.31 -12.54 -6.75
CA ASP A 49 -4.13 -13.72 -5.90
C ASP A 49 -3.22 -13.43 -4.71
N ARG A 50 -2.12 -12.70 -4.95
CA ARG A 50 -1.23 -12.25 -3.87
C ARG A 50 -1.98 -11.38 -2.86
N LEU A 51 -2.79 -10.41 -3.32
CA LEU A 51 -3.61 -9.58 -2.42
C LEU A 51 -4.64 -10.40 -1.63
N ARG A 52 -5.27 -11.41 -2.24
CA ARG A 52 -6.16 -12.34 -1.52
C ARG A 52 -5.42 -13.15 -0.46
N GLU A 53 -4.16 -13.52 -0.70
CA GLU A 53 -3.33 -14.17 0.32
C GLU A 53 -3.05 -13.27 1.52
N LEU A 54 -2.84 -11.96 1.33
CA LEU A 54 -2.74 -11.01 2.46
C LEU A 54 -4.05 -10.92 3.23
N ILE A 55 -5.17 -10.74 2.52
CA ILE A 55 -6.50 -10.65 3.14
C ILE A 55 -6.76 -11.87 4.00
N ALA A 56 -6.43 -13.07 3.50
CA ALA A 56 -6.62 -14.33 4.21
C ALA A 56 -5.55 -14.61 5.29
N GLY A 57 -4.59 -13.71 5.51
CA GLY A 57 -3.52 -13.90 6.50
C GLY A 57 -2.48 -14.96 6.14
N ARG A 58 -2.41 -15.39 4.86
CA ARG A 58 -1.37 -16.31 4.36
C ARG A 58 -0.08 -15.59 3.98
N ARG A 59 -0.11 -14.25 3.93
CA ARG A 59 1.03 -13.35 3.79
C ARG A 59 0.87 -12.16 4.72
N TYR A 60 1.99 -11.60 5.17
CA TYR A 60 2.02 -10.49 6.11
C TYR A 60 2.03 -9.12 5.43
N ASP A 61 2.62 -9.04 4.24
CA ASP A 61 2.77 -7.83 3.46
C ASP A 61 3.05 -8.16 1.98
N LEU A 62 2.95 -7.12 1.15
CA LEU A 62 3.25 -7.18 -0.27
C LEU A 62 3.80 -5.84 -0.73
N SER A 63 4.99 -5.86 -1.33
CA SER A 63 5.47 -4.74 -2.13
C SER A 63 5.69 -5.15 -3.58
N CYS A 64 5.52 -4.18 -4.48
CA CYS A 64 5.83 -4.35 -5.90
C CYS A 64 6.34 -3.03 -6.47
N LEU A 65 7.53 -3.07 -7.08
CA LEU A 65 8.06 -1.98 -7.90
C LEU A 65 7.61 -2.22 -9.34
N TYR A 66 6.92 -1.26 -9.94
CA TYR A 66 6.47 -1.37 -11.30
C TYR A 66 6.50 -0.02 -12.02
N PRO A 67 6.71 -0.03 -13.34
CA PRO A 67 6.51 1.18 -14.12
C PRO A 67 5.01 1.47 -14.28
N CYS A 68 4.61 2.69 -13.99
CA CYS A 68 3.27 3.20 -14.31
C CYS A 68 3.44 4.14 -15.51
N HIS A 69 3.20 3.61 -16.71
CA HIS A 69 3.35 4.37 -17.95
C HIS A 69 2.03 5.04 -18.31
N ASN A 70 2.04 6.37 -18.37
CA ASN A 70 1.15 7.10 -19.27
C ASN A 70 1.95 7.39 -20.56
N ILE A 71 1.28 7.54 -21.71
CA ILE A 71 1.89 7.75 -23.04
C ILE A 71 2.98 8.83 -23.02
N ASP A 72 2.84 9.85 -22.15
CA ASP A 72 3.75 11.00 -22.10
C ASP A 72 4.74 11.00 -20.92
N ARG A 73 4.62 10.09 -19.93
CA ARG A 73 5.47 10.13 -18.72
C ARG A 73 5.79 8.74 -18.18
N ALA A 74 7.09 8.44 -18.09
CA ALA A 74 7.57 7.27 -17.36
C ALA A 74 7.58 7.57 -15.86
N ARG A 75 6.74 6.87 -15.09
CA ARG A 75 6.80 6.88 -13.62
C ARG A 75 7.21 5.52 -13.08
N TRP A 76 7.97 5.54 -12.00
CA TRP A 76 8.29 4.35 -11.21
C TRP A 76 7.52 4.39 -9.91
N MET A 77 6.68 3.38 -9.70
CA MET A 77 5.81 3.29 -8.54
C MET A 77 6.21 2.09 -7.68
N VAL A 78 6.30 2.31 -6.38
CA VAL A 78 6.29 1.22 -5.40
C VAL A 78 4.89 1.17 -4.82
N VAL A 79 4.20 0.05 -4.95
CA VAL A 79 3.01 -0.23 -4.17
C VAL A 79 3.39 -1.03 -2.93
N VAL A 80 2.85 -0.66 -1.78
CA VAL A 80 2.90 -1.43 -0.54
C VAL A 80 1.47 -1.71 -0.11
N ALA A 81 1.15 -2.98 0.14
CA ALA A 81 -0.11 -3.43 0.69
C ALA A 81 0.12 -4.05 2.07
N VAL A 82 -0.65 -3.60 3.05
CA VAL A 82 -0.61 -4.14 4.41
C VAL A 82 -2.03 -4.46 4.90
N PRO A 83 -2.22 -5.53 5.70
CA PRO A 83 -3.49 -5.81 6.36
C PRO A 83 -3.95 -4.63 7.24
N LEU A 84 -5.24 -4.42 7.48
CA LEU A 84 -5.68 -3.41 8.44
C LEU A 84 -5.57 -3.91 9.89
N THR A 85 -5.81 -5.20 10.10
CA THR A 85 -5.75 -5.86 11.41
C THR A 85 -4.88 -7.12 11.36
N PHE A 86 -4.59 -7.72 12.52
CA PHE A 86 -3.92 -9.02 12.60
C PHE A 86 -4.88 -10.21 12.52
N GLU A 87 -6.19 -9.96 12.52
CA GLU A 87 -7.23 -10.97 12.49
C GLU A 87 -7.76 -11.12 11.05
N PRO A 88 -7.35 -12.17 10.31
CA PRO A 88 -7.89 -12.43 8.98
C PRO A 88 -9.31 -13.06 9.07
N PRO A 89 -10.16 -12.88 8.05
CA PRO A 89 -9.92 -12.04 6.88
C PRO A 89 -10.03 -10.55 7.22
N THR A 90 -9.14 -9.74 6.65
CA THR A 90 -9.10 -8.30 6.92
C THR A 90 -8.92 -7.49 5.65
N GLY A 91 -9.35 -6.23 5.71
CA GLY A 91 -9.12 -5.27 4.65
C GLY A 91 -7.64 -4.92 4.49
N LEU A 92 -7.33 -4.14 3.46
CA LEU A 92 -5.95 -3.75 3.15
C LEU A 92 -5.82 -2.22 3.12
N LEU A 93 -4.69 -1.73 3.61
CA LEU A 93 -4.19 -0.40 3.27
C LEU A 93 -3.25 -0.55 2.07
N LEU A 94 -3.59 0.13 0.98
CA LEU A 94 -2.76 0.24 -0.22
C LEU A 94 -2.12 1.62 -0.27
N MET A 95 -0.80 1.66 -0.48
CA MET A 95 -0.03 2.90 -0.64
C MET A 95 0.81 2.82 -1.91
N HIS A 96 0.72 3.82 -2.77
CA HIS A 96 1.59 3.95 -3.93
C HIS A 96 2.52 5.15 -3.78
N PHE A 97 3.80 4.89 -3.94
CA PHE A 97 4.89 5.85 -3.85
C PHE A 97 5.47 6.08 -5.24
N ASP A 98 5.42 7.33 -5.71
CA ASP A 98 6.17 7.74 -6.90
C ASP A 98 7.62 7.93 -6.49
N ILE A 99 8.49 7.04 -6.94
CA ILE A 99 9.92 7.08 -6.66
C ILE A 99 10.72 7.56 -7.89
N THR A 100 10.05 8.10 -8.91
CA THR A 100 10.67 8.48 -10.19
C THR A 100 11.87 9.41 -10.00
N THR A 101 11.78 10.38 -9.08
CA THR A 101 12.86 11.32 -8.79
C THR A 101 14.06 10.70 -8.09
N MET A 102 13.87 9.52 -7.49
CA MET A 102 14.93 8.76 -6.82
C MET A 102 15.60 7.75 -7.77
N MET A 103 15.00 7.51 -8.95
CA MET A 103 15.52 6.56 -9.92
C MET A 103 16.78 7.10 -10.62
N PRO A 104 17.70 6.20 -11.02
CA PRO A 104 18.86 6.59 -11.81
C PRO A 104 18.45 7.29 -13.13
N PRO A 105 19.27 8.25 -13.62
CA PRO A 105 19.06 8.85 -14.94
C PRO A 105 18.95 7.78 -16.04
N GLY A 106 18.02 7.96 -16.98
CA GLY A 106 17.79 7.00 -18.07
C GLY A 106 16.96 5.77 -17.71
N ALA A 107 16.49 5.64 -16.46
CA ALA A 107 15.53 4.60 -16.08
C ALA A 107 14.11 4.85 -16.64
N ALA A 108 13.87 6.02 -17.23
CA ALA A 108 12.61 6.32 -17.90
C ALA A 108 12.43 5.41 -19.14
N ALA A 109 11.35 4.64 -19.16
CA ALA A 109 10.91 3.79 -20.29
C ALA A 109 11.62 2.43 -20.49
N VAL A 110 12.41 1.95 -19.52
CA VAL A 110 13.02 0.61 -19.59
C VAL A 110 12.36 -0.32 -18.55
N ARG A 111 12.11 -1.59 -18.93
CA ARG A 111 11.71 -2.64 -17.98
C ARG A 111 12.75 -2.73 -16.84
N LEU A 112 12.32 -3.02 -15.61
CA LEU A 112 13.23 -3.05 -14.45
C LEU A 112 14.42 -3.99 -14.70
N GLU A 113 14.13 -5.11 -15.36
CA GLU A 113 15.07 -6.17 -15.73
C GLU A 113 16.10 -5.73 -16.79
N ALA A 114 15.79 -4.68 -17.55
CA ALA A 114 16.64 -4.14 -18.60
C ALA A 114 17.47 -2.93 -18.13
N LEU A 115 17.36 -2.52 -16.86
CA LEU A 115 18.27 -1.52 -16.30
C LEU A 115 19.70 -2.09 -16.16
N PRO A 116 20.76 -1.28 -16.39
CA PRO A 116 22.13 -1.68 -16.10
C PRO A 116 22.28 -2.14 -14.64
N GLY A 117 23.17 -3.11 -14.38
CA GLY A 117 23.25 -3.81 -13.09
C GLY A 117 23.32 -2.89 -11.85
N ASP A 118 24.09 -1.80 -11.90
CA ASP A 118 24.14 -0.83 -10.80
C ASP A 118 22.83 -0.05 -10.62
N SER A 119 22.20 0.36 -11.72
CA SER A 119 20.92 1.06 -11.72
C SER A 119 19.79 0.15 -11.23
N HIS A 120 19.79 -1.11 -11.65
CA HIS A 120 18.86 -2.13 -11.18
C HIS A 120 18.99 -2.33 -9.65
N ARG A 121 20.21 -2.54 -9.15
CA ARG A 121 20.47 -2.71 -7.72
C ARG A 121 19.99 -1.50 -6.91
N LYS A 122 20.25 -0.28 -7.38
CA LYS A 122 19.79 0.96 -6.73
C LYS A 122 18.26 1.07 -6.70
N ALA A 123 17.58 0.78 -7.81
CA ALA A 123 16.13 0.81 -7.89
C ALA A 123 15.47 -0.19 -6.91
N VAL A 124 15.98 -1.41 -6.86
CA VAL A 124 15.51 -2.44 -5.93
C VAL A 124 15.78 -2.06 -4.47
N ALA A 125 16.94 -1.46 -4.17
CA ALA A 125 17.26 -0.98 -2.84
C ALA A 125 16.30 0.12 -2.38
N LEU A 126 15.97 1.07 -3.26
CA LEU A 126 14.99 2.12 -2.97
C LEU A 126 13.61 1.56 -2.68
N ALA A 127 13.13 0.61 -3.49
CA ALA A 127 11.84 -0.03 -3.26
C ALA A 127 11.79 -0.74 -1.90
N ARG A 128 12.87 -1.46 -1.52
CA ARG A 128 13.00 -2.08 -0.21
C ARG A 128 13.01 -1.08 0.94
N ILE A 129 13.67 0.07 0.78
CA ILE A 129 13.67 1.13 1.80
C ILE A 129 12.25 1.65 2.02
N VAL A 130 11.52 1.93 0.94
CA VAL A 130 10.12 2.39 1.00
C VAL A 130 9.24 1.34 1.68
N GLU A 131 9.37 0.07 1.29
CA GLU A 131 8.67 -1.05 1.91
C GLU A 131 8.97 -1.14 3.42
N GLN A 132 10.24 -1.23 3.81
CA GLN A 132 10.65 -1.39 5.22
C GLN A 132 10.22 -0.20 6.09
N ALA A 133 10.36 1.03 5.60
CA ALA A 133 9.93 2.23 6.31
C ALA A 133 8.41 2.23 6.53
N THR A 134 7.65 1.80 5.52
CA THR A 134 6.19 1.72 5.57
C THR A 134 5.73 0.64 6.55
N LEU A 135 6.29 -0.57 6.47
CA LEU A 135 5.97 -1.67 7.38
C LEU A 135 6.33 -1.34 8.82
N GLY A 136 7.49 -0.72 9.05
CA GLY A 136 7.91 -0.26 10.37
C GLY A 136 6.96 0.79 10.95
N ALA A 137 6.55 1.78 10.16
CA ALA A 137 5.60 2.80 10.60
C ALA A 137 4.24 2.21 10.97
N VAL A 138 3.71 1.30 10.15
CA VAL A 138 2.43 0.61 10.41
C VAL A 138 2.54 -0.27 11.66
N ALA A 139 3.63 -1.03 11.82
CA ALA A 139 3.85 -1.87 12.99
C ALA A 139 3.90 -1.03 14.28
N LEU A 140 4.63 0.08 14.27
CA LEU A 140 4.69 1.01 15.41
C LEU A 140 3.32 1.58 15.75
N GLU A 141 2.51 1.94 14.76
CA GLU A 141 1.17 2.48 14.97
C GLU A 141 0.22 1.43 15.57
N ARG A 142 0.31 0.19 15.10
CA ARG A 142 -0.45 -0.93 15.67
C ARG A 142 -0.03 -1.21 17.11
N MET A 143 1.26 -1.17 17.42
CA MET A 143 1.76 -1.36 18.80
C MET A 143 1.24 -0.26 19.73
N ARG A 144 1.18 1.00 19.29
CA ARG A 144 0.58 2.11 20.06
C ARG A 144 -0.89 1.87 20.37
N HIS A 145 -1.64 1.33 19.41
CA HIS A 145 -3.08 1.08 19.55
C HIS A 145 -3.43 -0.24 20.25
N ALA A 146 -2.50 -1.19 20.30
CA ALA A 146 -2.66 -2.48 20.99
C ALA A 146 -2.32 -2.42 22.49
N ALA A 147 -1.71 -1.33 22.97
CA ALA A 147 -1.41 -1.15 24.38
C ALA A 147 -2.72 -1.19 25.21
N PRO A 148 -2.80 -1.98 26.31
CA PRO A 148 -4.03 -2.11 27.06
C PRO A 148 -4.49 -0.74 27.58
N ARG A 149 -5.73 -0.36 27.25
CA ARG A 149 -6.40 0.79 27.90
C ARG A 149 -6.35 0.53 29.40
N GLU A 150 -5.67 1.39 30.15
CA GLU A 150 -5.63 1.32 31.62
C GLU A 150 -7.06 1.17 32.13
N ARG A 151 -7.34 0.05 32.80
CA ARG A 151 -8.62 -0.12 33.51
C ARG A 151 -8.64 0.93 34.63
N PRO A 152 -9.66 1.80 34.72
CA PRO A 152 -9.74 2.73 35.83
C PRO A 152 -9.74 1.93 37.15
N ALA A 153 -8.91 2.38 38.10
CA ALA A 153 -8.74 1.74 39.38
C ALA A 153 -10.11 1.55 40.06
N ARG A 154 -10.46 0.30 40.38
CA ARG A 154 -11.64 0.02 41.21
C ARG A 154 -11.39 0.64 42.58
N SER A 155 -12.08 1.74 42.88
CA SER A 155 -12.18 2.25 44.24
C SER A 155 -12.93 1.24 45.10
N SER A 156 -12.22 0.54 45.98
CA SER A 156 -12.85 -0.26 47.04
C SER A 156 -13.61 0.67 47.99
N PRO A 157 -14.89 0.38 48.33
CA PRO A 157 -15.53 1.05 49.43
C PRO A 157 -14.98 0.50 50.75
N ALA A 158 -14.49 1.40 51.60
CA ALA A 158 -14.16 1.10 52.98
C ALA A 158 -15.44 0.76 53.74
N HIS A 159 -15.57 -0.48 54.21
CA HIS A 159 -16.59 -0.85 55.18
C HIS A 159 -16.05 -0.58 56.59
N ARG A 160 -16.69 0.35 57.30
CA ARG A 160 -16.73 0.46 58.75
C ARG A 160 -17.94 -0.31 59.27
#